data_AF-A6UUH3-F1
#
_entry.id   AF-A6UUH3-F1
#
_cell.length_a   1.000
_cell.length_b   1.000
_cell.length_c   1.000
_cell.angle_alpha   90.00
_cell.angle_beta   90.00
_cell.angle_gamma   90.00
#
_symmetry.space_group_name_H-M   'P 1'
#
loop_
_entity.id
_entity.type
_entity.pdbx_description
1 polymer ?
#
loop_
_entity_poly.entity_id
_entity_poly.type
_entity_poly.pdbx_seq_one_letter_code
_entity_poly.pdbx_strand_id
1 'polypeptide(L)'
;MDMITIAMNIAKNIEKGVKPLIGWEKGTEIVKIGADGTPTKRIDLIAEDIAINSIEKQCSAILISEEIGHKQIGDNPKYVIVLDPIDGTYNALNDIPIYSVSIAICKLNDRNIDELTINDLEVGVVRNISTGEVYFAKKGSGAFVFKNNIQKRIYTSKITNLSDASVGVFAYGLTTNTLDFIKDRRVKRIRIFGSAALELCFVARGSLDAFINVNETTRLCDIAGGFVVLKEAGGIISDRDGRIINMPLNINAKNSFICSNDKLHKKFVSIFGNKWKLKPTKFGIVSRADKKEAIELVYEIINYLDSKNIDYELEQDIYNKIYNTNNNNIENKDKYLMKDVSEISHMISIGGDGTVLRTSRIVEGNEIPIITVNKGTVGFLAEFDVEGIFDIIEDIINGDYEIEKRTKCSGHIKYKDNNQKTLPSALNELVITTKSPAKMIQFEVYVNGNFVEEIRADGLIISTPTGSTAYSLSAGGPIVEPQVDGFVIVPICPFKLFSRPIVVNGSSEIKIKIIKKETLVAVDGTIEGELKKGDEIILRKSDSYTYFVKGRNFYETLRKLSVIDGGAR
;
A
#
# COMPACT_ATOMS: atom_id res chain seq x y z
N MET A 1 8.87 24.70 33.55
CA MET A 1 9.77 23.54 33.54
C MET A 1 9.94 23.10 32.09
N ASP A 2 11.13 22.69 31.65
CA ASP A 2 11.33 22.22 30.26
C ASP A 2 10.62 20.87 30.05
N MET A 3 10.12 20.60 28.84
CA MET A 3 9.33 19.40 28.54
C MET A 3 10.10 18.11 28.81
N ILE A 4 11.42 18.10 28.59
CA ILE A 4 12.26 16.93 28.87
C ILE A 4 12.31 16.61 30.37
N THR A 5 12.38 17.65 31.22
CA THR A 5 12.37 17.48 32.67
C THR A 5 11.02 16.97 33.14
N ILE A 6 9.92 17.47 32.56
CA ILE A 6 8.56 17.00 32.85
C ILE A 6 8.46 15.49 32.53
N ALA A 7 8.80 15.09 31.31
CA ALA A 7 8.75 13.69 30.88
C ALA A 7 9.63 12.78 31.76
N MET A 8 10.87 13.20 32.06
CA MET A 8 11.80 12.45 32.91
C MET A 8 11.25 12.23 34.33
N ASN A 9 10.65 13.26 34.93
CA ASN A 9 10.07 13.16 36.26
C ASN A 9 8.84 12.25 36.28
N ILE A 10 7.95 12.35 35.29
CA ILE A 10 6.79 11.46 35.16
C ILE A 10 7.26 10.00 35.04
N ALA A 11 8.16 9.71 34.11
CA ALA A 11 8.70 8.36 33.93
C ALA A 11 9.38 7.81 35.20
N LYS A 12 10.06 8.67 35.97
CA LYS A 12 10.67 8.30 37.25
C LYS A 12 9.66 7.98 38.34
N ASN A 13 8.55 8.71 38.39
CA ASN A 13 7.51 8.47 39.38
C ASN A 13 6.76 7.17 39.07
N ILE A 14 6.45 6.92 37.79
CA ILE A 14 5.83 5.67 37.33
C ILE A 14 6.75 4.49 37.65
N GLU A 15 8.03 4.53 37.26
CA GLU A 15 8.98 3.45 37.57
C GLU A 15 9.02 3.15 39.08
N LYS A 16 9.12 4.16 39.94
CA LYS A 16 9.15 3.97 41.40
C LYS A 16 7.91 3.28 41.95
N GLY A 17 6.72 3.61 41.42
CA GLY A 17 5.46 3.03 41.88
C GLY A 17 5.14 1.66 41.26
N VAL A 18 5.59 1.41 40.03
CA VAL A 18 5.37 0.15 39.32
C VAL A 18 6.39 -0.93 39.69
N LYS A 19 7.65 -0.56 40.00
CA LYS A 19 8.72 -1.53 40.29
C LYS A 19 8.39 -2.53 41.41
N PRO A 20 7.70 -2.15 42.51
CA PRO A 20 7.26 -3.12 43.53
C PRO A 20 6.14 -4.07 43.07
N LEU A 21 5.50 -3.81 41.93
CA LEU A 21 4.36 -4.56 41.40
C LEU A 21 4.76 -5.56 40.29
N ILE A 22 6.03 -5.56 39.89
CA ILE A 22 6.57 -6.51 38.91
C ILE A 22 6.45 -7.94 39.44
N GLY A 23 5.94 -8.86 38.62
CA GLY A 23 5.67 -10.24 39.03
C GLY A 23 4.48 -10.41 39.99
N TRP A 24 3.71 -9.36 40.26
CA TRP A 24 2.59 -9.43 41.22
C TRP A 24 1.39 -10.18 40.63
N GLU A 25 0.99 -11.30 41.24
CA GLU A 25 -0.11 -12.16 40.76
C GLU A 25 -1.43 -11.39 40.54
N LYS A 26 -1.85 -10.55 41.51
CA LYS A 26 -3.08 -9.75 41.36
C LYS A 26 -2.95 -8.65 40.29
N GLY A 27 -1.72 -8.32 39.89
CA GLY A 27 -1.44 -7.43 38.76
C GLY A 27 -1.97 -7.97 37.44
N THR A 28 -2.18 -9.28 37.31
CA THR A 28 -2.71 -9.93 36.10
C THR A 28 -4.22 -9.84 35.94
N GLU A 29 -4.94 -9.46 37.00
CA GLU A 29 -6.40 -9.36 37.01
C GLU A 29 -6.88 -8.30 36.02
N ILE A 30 -7.80 -8.68 35.13
CA ILE A 30 -8.48 -7.75 34.23
C ILE A 30 -9.50 -6.96 35.04
N VAL A 31 -9.37 -5.64 35.06
CA VAL A 31 -10.20 -4.74 35.87
C VAL A 31 -11.29 -4.06 35.04
N LYS A 32 -10.97 -3.69 33.80
CA LYS A 32 -11.89 -3.04 32.85
C LYS A 32 -11.44 -3.30 31.40
N ILE A 33 -12.23 -2.84 30.45
CA ILE A 33 -11.78 -2.64 29.08
C ILE A 33 -11.26 -1.20 28.96
N GLY A 34 -10.07 -1.03 28.39
CA GLY A 34 -9.45 0.27 28.13
C GLY A 34 -10.14 1.05 27.03
N ALA A 35 -9.77 2.32 26.87
CA ALA A 35 -10.34 3.18 25.82
C ALA A 35 -9.96 2.73 24.40
N ASP A 36 -8.87 1.98 24.30
CA ASP A 36 -8.35 1.28 23.13
C ASP A 36 -9.11 -0.01 22.77
N GLY A 37 -10.04 -0.44 23.62
CA GLY A 37 -10.85 -1.65 23.46
C GLY A 37 -10.18 -2.95 23.92
N THR A 38 -9.06 -2.92 24.67
CA THR A 38 -8.43 -4.16 25.19
C THR A 38 -8.57 -4.35 26.69
N PRO A 39 -8.36 -5.58 27.21
CA PRO A 39 -8.40 -5.82 28.65
C PRO A 39 -7.29 -5.08 29.40
N THR A 40 -7.68 -4.10 30.23
CA THR A 40 -6.77 -3.39 31.13
C THR A 40 -6.50 -4.23 32.37
N LYS A 41 -5.23 -4.49 32.67
CA LYS A 41 -4.85 -5.22 33.89
C LYS A 41 -4.67 -4.26 35.06
N ARG A 42 -4.72 -4.80 36.27
CA ARG A 42 -4.61 -4.02 37.51
C ARG A 42 -3.31 -3.22 37.60
N ILE A 43 -2.19 -3.76 37.11
CA ILE A 43 -0.91 -3.06 37.12
C ILE A 43 -0.92 -1.81 36.21
N ASP A 44 -1.57 -1.89 35.06
CA ASP A 44 -1.66 -0.78 34.09
C ASP A 44 -2.48 0.37 34.69
N LEU A 45 -3.60 0.06 35.34
CA LEU A 45 -4.43 1.06 36.03
C LEU A 45 -3.65 1.80 37.13
N ILE A 46 -2.87 1.08 37.94
CA ILE A 46 -2.06 1.69 39.00
C ILE A 46 -0.97 2.61 38.40
N ALA A 47 -0.32 2.15 37.32
CA ALA A 47 0.70 2.93 36.63
C ALA A 47 0.13 4.22 36.04
N GLU A 48 -1.07 4.15 35.48
CA GLU A 48 -1.78 5.29 34.93
C GLU A 48 -2.21 6.30 36.02
N ASP A 49 -2.73 5.82 37.15
CA ASP A 49 -3.05 6.69 38.30
C ASP A 49 -1.81 7.43 38.82
N ILE A 50 -0.65 6.74 38.89
CA ILE A 50 0.62 7.38 39.25
C ILE A 50 1.01 8.45 38.23
N ALA A 51 0.80 8.17 36.93
CA ALA A 51 1.11 9.11 35.87
C ALA A 51 0.26 10.38 35.95
N ILE A 52 -1.07 10.24 36.11
CA ILE A 52 -2.01 11.36 36.24
C ILE A 52 -1.61 12.25 37.43
N ASN A 53 -1.40 11.64 38.60
CA ASN A 53 -0.97 12.35 39.81
C ASN A 53 0.38 13.06 39.61
N SER A 54 1.27 12.49 38.80
CA SER A 54 2.58 13.08 38.49
C SER A 54 2.47 14.24 37.50
N ILE A 55 1.54 14.18 36.55
CA ILE A 55 1.28 15.25 35.58
C ILE A 55 0.64 16.44 36.30
N GLU A 56 -0.39 16.21 37.13
CA GLU A 56 -1.08 17.24 37.92
C GLU A 56 -0.13 18.12 38.75
N LYS A 57 0.96 17.52 39.27
CA LYS A 57 1.97 18.23 40.07
C LYS A 57 2.96 19.05 39.24
N GLN A 58 3.00 18.85 37.92
CA GLN A 58 4.05 19.39 37.05
C GLN A 58 3.54 20.35 35.98
N CYS A 59 2.37 20.07 35.38
CA CYS A 59 1.79 20.90 34.32
C CYS A 59 0.30 20.65 34.10
N SER A 60 -0.36 21.60 33.43
CA SER A 60 -1.66 21.38 32.80
C SER A 60 -1.45 20.81 31.40
N ALA A 61 -2.10 19.69 31.08
CA ALA A 61 -1.92 18.98 29.83
C ALA A 61 -3.18 18.22 29.42
N ILE A 62 -3.28 17.93 28.13
CA ILE A 62 -4.14 16.86 27.63
C ILE A 62 -3.32 15.57 27.65
N LEU A 63 -3.82 14.55 28.35
CA LEU A 63 -3.24 13.21 28.38
C LEU A 63 -3.96 12.31 27.38
N ILE A 64 -3.16 11.60 26.58
CA ILE A 64 -3.57 10.48 25.73
C ILE A 64 -2.87 9.22 26.22
N SER A 65 -3.62 8.24 26.71
CA SER A 65 -3.11 6.92 27.13
C SER A 65 -4.10 5.81 26.80
N GLU A 66 -3.61 4.56 26.78
CA GLU A 66 -4.34 3.38 26.31
C GLU A 66 -5.65 3.14 27.07
N GLU A 67 -5.67 3.41 28.37
CA GLU A 67 -6.70 2.95 29.31
C GLU A 67 -7.77 4.00 29.62
N ILE A 68 -7.46 5.29 29.57
CA ILE A 68 -8.44 6.40 29.71
C ILE A 68 -8.78 7.07 28.38
N GLY A 69 -7.99 6.86 27.32
CA GLY A 69 -8.15 7.55 26.05
C GLY A 69 -7.71 8.99 26.19
N HIS A 70 -8.64 9.94 26.26
CA HIS A 70 -8.35 11.37 26.29
C HIS A 70 -8.82 12.01 27.61
N LYS A 71 -7.90 12.66 28.34
CA LYS A 71 -8.20 13.32 29.62
C LYS A 71 -7.51 14.68 29.73
N GLN A 72 -8.27 15.73 30.03
CA GLN A 72 -7.68 17.01 30.42
C GLN A 72 -7.24 16.97 31.88
N ILE A 73 -6.01 17.42 32.14
CA ILE A 73 -5.41 17.56 33.46
C ILE A 73 -5.12 19.04 33.72
N GLY A 74 -5.72 19.57 34.78
CA GLY A 74 -5.61 20.99 35.15
C GLY A 74 -6.40 21.94 34.22
N ASP A 75 -6.33 23.22 34.54
CA ASP A 75 -6.95 24.29 33.75
C ASP A 75 -5.99 24.78 32.66
N ASN A 76 -6.53 25.15 31.49
CA ASN A 76 -5.81 25.70 30.33
C ASN A 76 -4.59 24.84 29.93
N PRO A 77 -4.82 23.64 29.33
CA PRO A 77 -3.74 22.72 29.00
C PRO A 77 -2.73 23.34 28.03
N LYS A 78 -1.45 23.30 28.40
CA LYS A 78 -0.35 23.85 27.58
C LYS A 78 0.31 22.81 26.69
N TYR A 79 0.17 21.54 27.06
CA TYR A 79 0.85 20.42 26.45
C TYR A 79 -0.15 19.33 26.06
N VAL A 80 0.23 18.55 25.06
CA VAL A 80 -0.34 17.22 24.84
C VAL A 80 0.72 16.21 25.24
N ILE A 81 0.35 15.24 26.06
CA ILE A 81 1.19 14.17 26.56
C ILE A 81 0.61 12.86 26.04
N VAL A 82 1.37 12.15 25.21
CA VAL A 82 1.06 10.78 24.82
C VAL A 82 1.86 9.85 25.72
N LEU A 83 1.19 8.88 26.35
CA LEU A 83 1.76 8.05 27.39
C LEU A 83 1.33 6.59 27.23
N ASP A 84 2.32 5.71 27.28
CA ASP A 84 2.13 4.33 27.69
C ASP A 84 2.84 4.14 29.06
N PRO A 85 2.09 3.96 30.16
CA PRO A 85 2.69 3.77 31.47
C PRO A 85 3.51 2.49 31.58
N ILE A 86 3.14 1.43 30.84
CA ILE A 86 3.82 0.12 30.84
C ILE A 86 3.72 -0.51 29.43
N ASP A 87 4.62 -0.12 28.52
CA ASP A 87 4.81 -0.86 27.27
C ASP A 87 5.47 -2.21 27.59
N GLY A 88 4.86 -3.30 27.13
CA GLY A 88 5.27 -4.67 27.45
C GLY A 88 4.70 -5.20 28.78
N THR A 89 3.44 -4.90 29.11
CA THR A 89 2.76 -5.40 30.33
C THR A 89 2.93 -6.91 30.57
N TYR A 90 2.88 -7.74 29.53
CA TYR A 90 3.12 -9.18 29.69
C TYR A 90 4.52 -9.46 30.24
N ASN A 91 5.54 -8.77 29.71
CA ASN A 91 6.91 -8.91 30.17
C ASN A 91 7.07 -8.41 31.62
N ALA A 92 6.43 -7.29 31.96
CA ALA A 92 6.43 -6.75 33.33
C ALA A 92 5.82 -7.71 34.35
N LEU A 93 4.70 -8.37 34.01
CA LEU A 93 4.03 -9.32 34.90
C LEU A 93 4.78 -10.65 35.05
N ASN A 94 5.66 -10.99 34.11
CA ASN A 94 6.44 -12.23 34.13
C ASN A 94 7.94 -11.99 34.45
N ASP A 95 8.31 -10.78 34.87
CA ASP A 95 9.69 -10.37 35.16
C ASP A 95 10.68 -10.64 34.01
N ILE A 96 10.21 -10.51 32.77
CA ILE A 96 11.06 -10.53 31.58
C ILE A 96 11.57 -9.09 31.38
N PRO A 97 12.87 -8.78 31.38
CA PRO A 97 13.41 -7.42 31.59
C PRO A 97 13.29 -6.45 30.39
N ILE A 98 12.20 -6.56 29.63
CA ILE A 98 11.90 -5.81 28.41
C ILE A 98 10.51 -5.19 28.53
N TYR A 99 10.42 -4.14 29.33
CA TYR A 99 9.23 -3.32 29.51
C TYR A 99 9.63 -1.90 29.89
N SER A 100 8.81 -0.91 29.54
CA SER A 100 9.18 0.49 29.69
C SER A 100 8.02 1.44 29.93
N VAL A 101 8.33 2.62 30.46
CA VAL A 101 7.43 3.78 30.35
C VAL A 101 7.78 4.50 29.05
N SER A 102 6.79 4.80 28.21
CA SER A 102 6.94 5.57 26.97
C SER A 102 6.17 6.89 27.08
N ILE A 103 6.85 8.02 26.92
CA ILE A 103 6.24 9.35 27.04
C ILE A 103 6.67 10.20 25.84
N ALA A 104 5.73 10.89 25.21
CA ALA A 104 6.02 11.97 24.28
C ALA A 104 5.20 13.21 24.57
N ILE A 105 5.79 14.39 24.32
CA ILE A 105 5.19 15.69 24.64
C ILE A 105 5.32 16.65 23.46
N CYS A 106 4.25 17.36 23.14
CA CYS A 106 4.27 18.57 22.31
C CYS A 106 3.49 19.71 22.97
N LYS A 107 3.67 20.94 22.45
CA LYS A 107 2.85 22.09 22.85
C LYS A 107 1.54 22.13 22.08
N LEU A 108 0.46 22.53 22.76
CA LEU A 108 -0.84 22.74 22.14
C LEU A 108 -0.88 24.04 21.31
N ASN A 109 -0.25 25.12 21.79
CA ASN A 109 -0.09 26.43 21.10
C ASN A 109 -1.37 26.92 20.39
N ASP A 110 -2.50 27.00 21.11
CA ASP A 110 -3.82 27.43 20.60
C ASP A 110 -4.39 26.59 19.44
N ARG A 111 -3.72 25.52 19.00
CA ARG A 111 -4.22 24.59 17.98
C ARG A 111 -5.23 23.63 18.57
N ASN A 112 -6.17 23.16 17.75
CA ASN A 112 -7.03 22.04 18.14
C ASN A 112 -6.20 20.75 18.14
N ILE A 113 -6.43 19.87 19.12
CA ILE A 113 -5.74 18.57 19.20
C ILE A 113 -5.99 17.70 17.97
N ASP A 114 -7.15 17.84 17.33
CA ASP A 114 -7.51 17.09 16.13
C ASP A 114 -6.63 17.45 14.92
N GLU A 115 -5.94 18.59 14.95
CA GLU A 115 -4.99 19.03 13.91
C GLU A 115 -3.58 18.48 14.15
N LEU A 116 -3.31 17.93 15.34
CA LEU A 116 -2.00 17.44 15.73
C LEU A 116 -1.79 16.00 15.31
N THR A 117 -0.54 15.71 14.94
CA THR A 117 -0.09 14.39 14.53
C THR A 117 1.12 13.95 15.35
N ILE A 118 1.51 12.68 15.20
CA ILE A 118 2.74 12.15 15.78
C ILE A 118 4.00 12.96 15.37
N ASN A 119 3.96 13.69 14.24
CA ASN A 119 5.06 14.54 13.78
C ASN A 119 5.19 15.87 14.54
N ASP A 120 4.15 16.26 15.29
CA ASP A 120 4.17 17.43 16.17
C ASP A 120 4.86 17.16 17.52
N LEU A 121 5.10 15.89 17.88
CA LEU A 121 5.81 15.51 19.10
C LEU A 121 7.23 16.10 19.14
N GLU A 122 7.54 16.83 20.21
CA GLU A 122 8.79 17.59 20.37
C GLU A 122 9.80 16.90 21.27
N VAL A 123 9.33 16.15 22.27
CA VAL A 123 10.15 15.43 23.24
C VAL A 123 9.66 13.99 23.32
N GLY A 124 10.58 13.04 23.36
CA GLY A 124 10.31 11.64 23.67
C GLY A 124 11.22 11.14 24.79
N VAL A 125 10.67 10.34 25.69
CA VAL A 125 11.38 9.64 26.76
C VAL A 125 10.87 8.20 26.83
N VAL A 126 11.80 7.24 26.80
CA VAL A 126 11.51 5.83 27.02
C VAL A 126 12.39 5.32 28.15
N ARG A 127 11.78 4.85 29.24
CA ARG A 127 12.51 4.38 30.42
C ARG A 127 12.30 2.89 30.62
N ASN A 128 13.37 2.11 30.48
CA ASN A 128 13.34 0.71 30.86
C ASN A 128 13.26 0.60 32.40
N ILE A 129 12.14 0.08 32.92
CA ILE A 129 11.88 0.02 34.37
C ILE A 129 12.79 -1.02 35.05
N SER A 130 13.10 -2.11 34.36
CA SER A 130 13.96 -3.18 34.86
C SER A 130 15.41 -2.72 35.02
N THR A 131 15.97 -2.11 33.97
CA THR A 131 17.40 -1.77 33.92
C THR A 131 17.72 -0.35 34.40
N GLY A 132 16.72 0.54 34.43
CA GLY A 132 16.90 1.97 34.71
C GLY A 132 17.53 2.76 33.54
N GLU A 133 17.76 2.13 32.38
CA GLU A 133 18.19 2.83 31.16
C GLU A 133 17.10 3.81 30.72
N VAL A 134 17.48 5.05 30.39
CA VAL A 134 16.56 6.07 29.89
C VAL A 134 17.01 6.58 28.54
N TYR A 135 16.19 6.36 27.52
CA TYR A 135 16.34 6.94 26.20
C TYR A 135 15.54 8.23 26.12
N PHE A 136 16.10 9.26 25.50
CA PHE A 136 15.40 10.52 25.37
C PHE A 136 15.90 11.33 24.18
N ALA A 137 15.02 12.17 23.66
CA ALA A 137 15.35 13.11 22.59
C ALA A 137 14.46 14.34 22.66
N LYS A 138 14.97 15.43 22.07
CA LYS A 138 14.24 16.67 21.82
C LYS A 138 14.47 17.06 20.37
N LYS A 139 13.40 17.48 19.68
CA LYS A 139 13.43 17.83 18.26
C LYS A 139 14.60 18.78 17.93
N GLY A 140 15.45 18.38 16.98
CA GLY A 140 16.64 19.11 16.55
C GLY A 140 17.85 19.04 17.50
N SER A 141 17.79 18.28 18.60
CA SER A 141 18.87 18.17 19.60
C SER A 141 19.60 16.82 19.53
N GLY A 142 19.10 15.87 18.74
CA GLY A 142 19.58 14.50 18.72
C GLY A 142 19.04 13.63 19.86
N ALA A 143 19.35 12.34 19.78
CA ALA A 143 18.91 11.34 20.75
C ALA A 143 20.04 10.90 21.69
N PHE A 144 19.68 10.55 22.92
CA PHE A 144 20.61 10.18 23.98
C PHE A 144 20.09 8.98 24.78
N VAL A 145 21.02 8.27 25.41
CA VAL A 145 20.75 7.28 26.45
C VAL A 145 21.47 7.67 27.72
N PHE A 146 20.78 7.58 28.85
CA PHE A 146 21.34 7.70 30.19
C PHE A 146 21.38 6.33 30.86
N LYS A 147 22.58 5.89 31.24
CA LYS A 147 22.84 4.63 31.93
C LYS A 147 24.04 4.78 32.86
N ASN A 148 23.97 4.22 34.07
CA ASN A 148 25.10 4.22 35.01
C ASN A 148 25.70 5.62 35.26
N ASN A 149 24.83 6.64 35.40
CA ASN A 149 25.22 8.05 35.55
C ASN A 149 25.96 8.67 34.35
N ILE A 150 25.95 8.01 33.19
CA ILE A 150 26.59 8.48 31.96
C ILE A 150 25.51 8.74 30.92
N GLN A 151 25.53 9.95 30.36
CA GLN A 151 24.75 10.31 29.18
C GLN A 151 25.61 10.10 27.92
N LYS A 152 25.08 9.38 26.93
CA LYS A 152 25.73 9.14 25.65
C LYS A 152 24.78 9.46 24.50
N ARG A 153 25.28 10.16 23.46
CA ARG A 153 24.54 10.36 22.21
C ARG A 153 24.46 9.06 21.43
N ILE A 154 23.29 8.77 20.87
CA ILE A 154 23.02 7.52 20.14
C ILE A 154 22.71 7.81 18.67
N TYR A 155 22.96 6.81 17.84
CA TYR A 155 22.72 6.84 16.39
C TYR A 155 22.33 5.45 15.92
N THR A 156 21.59 5.40 14.82
CA THR A 156 21.26 4.14 14.13
C THR A 156 22.52 3.43 13.63
N SER A 157 22.40 2.12 13.38
CA SER A 157 23.53 1.32 12.88
C SER A 157 23.95 1.76 11.47
N LYS A 158 25.19 1.43 11.09
CA LYS A 158 25.72 1.67 9.73
C LYS A 158 25.60 0.45 8.81
N ILE A 159 24.86 -0.58 9.23
CA ILE A 159 24.70 -1.81 8.44
C ILE A 159 23.97 -1.49 7.14
N THR A 160 24.49 -1.98 6.02
CA THR A 160 23.93 -1.74 4.68
C THR A 160 23.37 -3.00 4.04
N ASN A 161 23.83 -4.18 4.46
CA ASN A 161 23.43 -5.47 3.91
C ASN A 161 22.40 -6.16 4.80
N LEU A 162 21.35 -6.71 4.18
CA LEU A 162 20.32 -7.46 4.90
C LEU A 162 20.93 -8.66 5.63
N SER A 163 21.84 -9.38 4.99
CA SER A 163 22.50 -10.59 5.54
C SER A 163 23.28 -10.35 6.83
N ASP A 164 23.62 -9.10 7.14
CA ASP A 164 24.30 -8.72 8.38
C ASP A 164 23.33 -8.20 9.46
N ALA A 165 22.09 -7.89 9.09
CA ALA A 165 21.12 -7.21 9.93
C ALA A 165 20.53 -8.11 11.04
N SER A 166 20.29 -7.51 12.21
CA SER A 166 19.52 -8.05 13.32
C SER A 166 18.20 -7.28 13.43
N VAL A 167 17.09 -7.98 13.21
CA VAL A 167 15.76 -7.36 13.05
C VAL A 167 14.83 -7.78 14.17
N GLY A 168 14.15 -6.82 14.79
CA GLY A 168 12.96 -7.05 15.62
C GLY A 168 11.74 -7.23 14.73
N VAL A 169 10.88 -8.19 15.02
CA VAL A 169 9.63 -8.41 14.28
C VAL A 169 8.47 -8.54 15.26
N PHE A 170 7.37 -7.86 14.96
CA PHE A 170 6.11 -8.09 15.65
C PHE A 170 5.41 -9.31 15.04
N ALA A 171 5.21 -10.36 15.84
CA ALA A 171 4.76 -11.66 15.34
C ALA A 171 3.27 -11.97 15.62
N TYR A 172 2.50 -11.04 16.15
CA TYR A 172 1.07 -11.27 16.37
C TYR A 172 0.32 -11.18 15.04
N GLY A 173 -0.39 -12.25 14.64
CA GLY A 173 -1.11 -12.30 13.36
C GLY A 173 -0.17 -12.34 12.14
N LEU A 174 0.81 -13.25 12.15
CA LEU A 174 1.80 -13.39 11.06
C LEU A 174 1.13 -13.46 9.69
N THR A 175 1.54 -12.56 8.79
CA THR A 175 1.18 -12.61 7.37
C THR A 175 2.09 -13.59 6.62
N THR A 176 1.69 -14.00 5.41
CA THR A 176 2.53 -14.82 4.52
C THR A 176 3.89 -14.16 4.28
N ASN A 177 3.92 -12.85 4.03
CA ASN A 177 5.18 -12.11 3.81
C ASN A 177 6.09 -12.14 5.05
N THR A 178 5.53 -12.01 6.25
CA THR A 178 6.31 -12.12 7.49
C THR A 178 6.87 -13.52 7.69
N LEU A 179 6.07 -14.55 7.40
CA LEU A 179 6.53 -15.95 7.47
C LEU A 179 7.64 -16.24 6.47
N ASP A 180 7.49 -15.79 5.22
CA ASP A 180 8.48 -16.01 4.17
C ASP A 180 9.76 -15.25 4.46
N PHE A 181 9.69 -14.01 4.95
CA PHE A 181 10.87 -13.29 5.43
C PHE A 181 11.63 -14.05 6.53
N ILE A 182 10.91 -14.65 7.48
CA ILE A 182 11.51 -15.46 8.55
C ILE A 182 12.14 -16.74 7.98
N LYS A 183 11.46 -17.42 7.05
CA LYS A 183 11.91 -18.67 6.44
C LYS A 183 13.11 -18.49 5.51
N ASP A 184 13.12 -17.44 4.71
CA ASP A 184 14.13 -17.16 3.70
C ASP A 184 15.50 -16.82 4.30
N ARG A 185 15.57 -16.53 5.61
CA ARG A 185 16.79 -16.14 6.32
C ARG A 185 17.58 -15.02 5.62
N ARG A 186 16.86 -14.03 5.05
CA ARG A 186 17.46 -12.87 4.38
C ARG A 186 18.30 -12.00 5.31
N VAL A 187 18.09 -12.14 6.62
CA VAL A 187 18.79 -11.40 7.68
C VAL A 187 19.52 -12.32 8.64
N LYS A 188 20.55 -11.78 9.31
CA LYS A 188 21.39 -12.55 10.24
C LYS A 188 20.63 -13.07 11.44
N ARG A 189 19.74 -12.24 12.01
CA ARG A 189 18.99 -12.55 13.23
C ARG A 189 17.62 -11.93 13.20
N ILE A 190 16.66 -12.66 13.77
CA ILE A 190 15.29 -12.21 14.01
C ILE A 190 15.02 -12.34 15.51
N ARG A 191 14.40 -11.32 16.09
CA ARG A 191 14.06 -11.25 17.52
C ARG A 191 12.63 -10.77 17.71
N ILE A 192 12.02 -11.18 18.81
CA ILE A 192 10.69 -10.72 19.25
C ILE A 192 10.87 -10.35 20.72
N PHE A 193 10.75 -9.07 21.04
CA PHE A 193 11.02 -8.56 22.38
C PHE A 193 9.74 -8.23 23.15
N GLY A 194 8.69 -7.75 22.48
CA GLY A 194 7.38 -7.51 23.09
C GLY A 194 7.27 -6.18 23.83
N SER A 195 8.07 -5.19 23.45
CA SER A 195 7.96 -3.78 23.89
C SER A 195 8.37 -2.90 22.71
N ALA A 196 7.37 -2.31 22.04
CA ALA A 196 7.61 -1.54 20.82
C ALA A 196 8.46 -0.29 21.08
N ALA A 197 8.25 0.36 22.22
CA ALA A 197 9.01 1.55 22.61
C ALA A 197 10.50 1.24 22.81
N LEU A 198 10.83 0.10 23.45
CA LEU A 198 12.22 -0.34 23.61
C LEU A 198 12.85 -0.82 22.31
N GLU A 199 12.11 -1.53 21.46
CA GLU A 199 12.61 -1.98 20.17
C GLU A 199 12.97 -0.79 19.26
N LEU A 200 12.14 0.26 19.23
CA LEU A 200 12.46 1.54 18.57
C LEU A 200 13.75 2.17 19.14
N CYS A 201 13.90 2.18 20.46
CA CYS A 201 15.11 2.69 21.11
C CYS A 201 16.35 1.85 20.77
N PHE A 202 16.21 0.53 20.64
CA PHE A 202 17.31 -0.35 20.23
C PHE A 202 17.75 -0.10 18.80
N VAL A 203 16.82 0.19 17.89
CA VAL A 203 17.14 0.68 16.54
C VAL A 203 17.83 2.04 16.61
N ALA A 204 17.29 2.98 17.40
CA ALA A 204 17.86 4.31 17.60
C ALA A 204 19.29 4.30 18.16
N ARG A 205 19.67 3.28 18.95
CA ARG A 205 21.05 3.09 19.43
C ARG A 205 21.90 2.12 18.61
N GLY A 206 21.38 1.63 17.48
CA GLY A 206 22.07 0.70 16.58
C GLY A 206 22.36 -0.68 17.19
N SER A 207 21.62 -1.09 18.22
CA SER A 207 21.68 -2.45 18.77
C SER A 207 20.75 -3.43 18.05
N LEU A 208 19.70 -2.89 17.43
CA LEU A 208 18.95 -3.53 16.35
C LEU A 208 19.13 -2.71 15.09
N ASP A 209 19.06 -3.36 13.93
CA ASP A 209 19.21 -2.72 12.63
C ASP A 209 17.86 -2.30 12.05
N ALA A 210 16.79 -3.00 12.44
CA ALA A 210 15.42 -2.65 12.12
C ALA A 210 14.43 -3.22 13.13
N PHE A 211 13.24 -2.63 13.18
CA PHE A 211 12.06 -3.18 13.86
C PHE A 211 10.83 -3.01 12.98
N ILE A 212 10.07 -4.10 12.82
CA ILE A 212 9.07 -4.24 11.76
C ILE A 212 7.76 -4.77 12.34
N ASN A 213 6.68 -4.04 12.10
CA ASN A 213 5.31 -4.50 12.24
C ASN A 213 4.52 -4.19 10.96
N VAL A 214 4.22 -5.21 10.16
CA VAL A 214 3.48 -5.02 8.90
C VAL A 214 1.96 -5.06 9.08
N ASN A 215 1.49 -5.38 10.29
CA ASN A 215 0.08 -5.40 10.62
C ASN A 215 -0.33 -3.99 11.05
N GLU A 216 -1.51 -3.55 10.60
CA GLU A 216 -2.09 -2.25 10.97
C GLU A 216 -2.67 -2.29 12.39
N THR A 217 -1.82 -2.67 13.36
CA THR A 217 -2.21 -2.93 14.75
C THR A 217 -1.48 -2.07 15.76
N THR A 218 -0.38 -1.41 15.36
CA THR A 218 0.43 -0.58 16.27
C THR A 218 -0.34 0.65 16.66
N ARG A 219 -0.36 0.97 17.95
CA ARG A 219 -1.05 2.14 18.47
C ARG A 219 -0.09 3.31 18.62
N LEU A 220 -0.69 4.49 18.76
CA LEU A 220 0.04 5.73 19.01
C LEU A 220 0.90 5.64 20.29
N CYS A 221 0.33 5.14 21.39
CA CYS A 221 1.00 5.08 22.70
C CYS A 221 2.27 4.20 22.68
N ASP A 222 2.19 3.03 22.05
CA ASP A 222 3.28 2.05 21.94
C ASP A 222 4.57 2.65 21.34
N ILE A 223 4.42 3.63 20.43
CA ILE A 223 5.55 4.15 19.65
C ILE A 223 5.89 5.60 19.93
N ALA A 224 5.02 6.40 20.53
CA ALA A 224 5.18 7.86 20.57
C ALA A 224 6.54 8.33 21.15
N GLY A 225 6.94 7.80 22.31
CA GLY A 225 8.24 8.13 22.91
C GLY A 225 9.41 7.63 22.06
N GLY A 226 9.34 6.39 21.59
CA GLY A 226 10.36 5.77 20.74
C GLY A 226 10.49 6.42 19.36
N PHE A 227 9.41 6.97 18.81
CA PHE A 227 9.34 7.65 17.52
C PHE A 227 10.22 8.90 17.51
N VAL A 228 10.09 9.76 18.53
CA VAL A 228 10.91 10.97 18.66
C VAL A 228 12.38 10.59 18.86
N VAL A 229 12.66 9.60 19.72
CA VAL A 229 14.01 9.08 19.97
C VAL A 229 14.65 8.56 18.68
N LEU A 230 13.92 7.77 17.89
CA LEU A 230 14.39 7.20 16.64
C LEU A 230 14.69 8.27 15.59
N LYS A 231 13.75 9.21 15.36
CA LYS A 231 13.95 10.28 14.36
C LYS A 231 15.17 11.13 14.69
N GLU A 232 15.34 11.50 15.96
CA GLU A 232 16.49 12.29 16.41
C GLU A 232 17.82 11.51 16.43
N ALA A 233 17.77 10.18 16.42
CA ALA A 233 18.95 9.33 16.21
C ALA A 233 19.34 9.18 14.72
N GLY A 234 18.57 9.78 13.80
CA GLY A 234 18.75 9.63 12.35
C GLY A 234 18.13 8.35 11.78
N GLY A 235 17.16 7.76 12.47
CA GLY A 235 16.38 6.64 11.95
C GLY A 235 15.23 7.08 11.07
N ILE A 236 14.82 6.20 10.15
CA ILE A 236 13.64 6.36 9.31
C ILE A 236 12.54 5.44 9.83
N ILE A 237 11.32 5.95 9.86
CA ILE A 237 10.11 5.19 10.18
C ILE A 237 9.00 5.56 9.18
N SER A 238 8.39 4.55 8.60
CA SER A 238 7.33 4.63 7.59
C SER A 238 6.32 3.52 7.79
N ASP A 239 5.18 3.56 7.11
CA ASP A 239 4.29 2.41 6.98
C ASP A 239 4.94 1.27 6.16
N ARG A 240 4.25 0.14 5.99
CA ARG A 240 4.77 -0.98 5.20
C ARG A 240 5.12 -0.63 3.74
N ASP A 241 4.52 0.41 3.18
CA ASP A 241 4.68 0.85 1.79
C ASP A 241 5.70 2.00 1.65
N GLY A 242 6.32 2.42 2.75
CA GLY A 242 7.35 3.46 2.78
C GLY A 242 6.80 4.89 2.87
N ARG A 243 5.51 5.08 3.17
CA ARG A 243 4.93 6.41 3.41
C ARG A 243 5.25 6.88 4.82
N ILE A 244 5.56 8.16 4.97
CA ILE A 244 5.88 8.74 6.29
C ILE A 244 4.67 8.58 7.23
N ILE A 245 4.92 8.09 8.44
CA ILE A 245 3.86 7.95 9.44
C ILE A 245 3.34 9.34 9.84
N ASN A 246 2.03 9.52 9.71
CA ASN A 246 1.33 10.76 10.07
C ASN A 246 0.03 10.45 10.85
N MET A 247 0.17 9.75 11.97
CA MET A 247 -0.98 9.36 12.80
C MET A 247 -1.56 10.57 13.52
N PRO A 248 -2.89 10.78 13.52
CA PRO A 248 -3.52 11.78 14.38
C PRO A 248 -3.29 11.42 15.85
N LEU A 249 -3.23 12.42 16.72
CA LEU A 249 -3.05 12.22 18.16
C LEU A 249 -4.36 11.75 18.83
N ASN A 250 -4.81 10.53 18.53
CA ASN A 250 -5.95 9.88 19.17
C ASN A 250 -5.72 8.37 19.35
N ILE A 251 -6.58 7.73 20.17
CA ILE A 251 -6.42 6.33 20.56
C ILE A 251 -6.82 5.32 19.47
N ASN A 252 -7.61 5.76 18.49
CA ASN A 252 -8.09 4.90 17.41
C ASN A 252 -7.09 4.77 16.26
N ALA A 253 -6.08 5.64 16.22
CA ALA A 253 -5.05 5.61 15.20
C ALA A 253 -4.23 4.32 15.30
N LYS A 254 -4.29 3.51 14.24
CA LYS A 254 -3.46 2.31 14.07
C LYS A 254 -2.64 2.41 12.80
N ASN A 255 -1.44 1.85 12.83
CA ASN A 255 -0.62 1.78 11.63
C ASN A 255 0.29 0.53 11.63
N SER A 256 0.71 0.15 10.42
CA SER A 256 1.90 -0.66 10.24
C SER A 256 3.13 0.26 10.35
N PHE A 257 4.29 -0.31 10.66
CA PHE A 257 5.54 0.42 10.51
C PHE A 257 6.72 -0.47 10.16
N ILE A 258 7.66 0.14 9.45
CA ILE A 258 9.02 -0.34 9.27
C ILE A 258 9.92 0.77 9.81
N CYS A 259 10.89 0.42 10.65
CA CYS A 259 11.90 1.37 11.08
C CYS A 259 13.31 0.79 10.96
N SER A 260 14.27 1.63 10.56
CA SER A 260 15.67 1.23 10.33
C SER A 260 16.57 2.47 10.13
N ASN A 261 17.83 2.25 9.78
CA ASN A 261 18.67 3.28 9.16
C ASN A 261 18.25 3.56 7.69
N ASP A 262 18.83 4.59 7.09
CA ASP A 262 18.56 5.03 5.70
C ASP A 262 18.97 3.99 4.64
N LYS A 263 20.00 3.18 4.90
CA LYS A 263 20.53 2.20 3.95
C LYS A 263 19.68 0.95 3.81
N LEU A 264 19.06 0.50 4.89
CA LEU A 264 18.22 -0.71 4.92
C LEU A 264 16.75 -0.42 4.67
N HIS A 265 16.29 0.82 4.89
CA HIS A 265 14.86 1.14 4.91
C HIS A 265 14.14 0.73 3.63
N LYS A 266 14.63 1.17 2.48
CA LYS A 266 14.05 0.82 1.17
C LYS A 266 14.03 -0.69 0.92
N LYS A 267 15.04 -1.42 1.42
CA LYS A 267 15.13 -2.88 1.29
C LYS A 267 14.08 -3.61 2.11
N PHE A 268 13.78 -3.12 3.32
CA PHE A 268 12.71 -3.68 4.14
C PHE A 268 11.34 -3.33 3.56
N VAL A 269 11.11 -2.08 3.16
CA VAL A 269 9.86 -1.70 2.47
C VAL A 269 9.64 -2.56 1.23
N SER A 270 10.70 -2.85 0.46
CA SER A 270 10.57 -3.70 -0.73
C SER A 270 10.26 -5.17 -0.44
N ILE A 271 10.55 -5.65 0.77
CA ILE A 271 10.23 -7.02 1.20
C ILE A 271 8.78 -7.10 1.69
N PHE A 272 8.30 -6.07 2.38
CA PHE A 272 7.09 -6.16 3.19
C PHE A 272 5.87 -5.45 2.62
N GLY A 273 6.05 -4.39 1.82
CA GLY A 273 4.96 -3.67 1.17
C GLY A 273 5.32 -3.36 -0.27
N ASN A 274 5.71 -2.12 -0.56
CA ASN A 274 6.00 -1.68 -1.91
C ASN A 274 7.37 -2.19 -2.40
N LYS A 275 7.36 -3.37 -3.05
CA LYS A 275 8.54 -3.97 -3.69
C LYS A 275 9.21 -3.11 -4.75
N TRP A 276 8.49 -2.16 -5.33
CA TRP A 276 8.98 -1.27 -6.38
C TRP A 276 9.70 -0.02 -5.82
N LYS A 277 9.84 0.12 -4.49
CA LYS A 277 10.67 1.18 -3.86
C LYS A 277 12.17 1.11 -4.20
N LEU A 278 12.64 -0.03 -4.69
CA LEU A 278 14.03 -0.15 -5.13
C LEU A 278 14.22 0.57 -6.45
N LYS A 279 15.43 1.12 -6.64
CA LYS A 279 15.80 1.76 -7.91
C LYS A 279 15.54 0.77 -9.06
N PRO A 280 14.81 1.19 -10.11
CA PRO A 280 14.60 0.38 -11.31
C PRO A 280 15.94 -0.07 -11.91
N THR A 281 15.99 -1.34 -12.29
CA THR A 281 17.16 -1.91 -12.99
C THR A 281 17.04 -1.73 -14.49
N LYS A 282 15.83 -1.92 -15.03
CA LYS A 282 15.54 -1.93 -16.45
C LYS A 282 14.10 -1.52 -16.74
N PHE A 283 13.88 -0.63 -17.71
CA PHE A 283 12.56 -0.22 -18.19
C PHE A 283 12.20 -0.92 -19.50
N GLY A 284 10.95 -1.37 -19.66
CA GLY A 284 10.40 -1.79 -20.94
C GLY A 284 9.57 -0.67 -21.55
N ILE A 285 9.64 -0.45 -22.86
CA ILE A 285 8.91 0.64 -23.53
C ILE A 285 8.01 0.06 -24.63
N VAL A 286 6.72 0.37 -24.52
CA VAL A 286 5.68 0.04 -25.50
C VAL A 286 5.12 1.36 -26.01
N SER A 287 5.07 1.53 -27.33
CA SER A 287 4.63 2.78 -27.93
C SER A 287 3.88 2.54 -29.24
N ARG A 288 3.10 3.55 -29.65
CA ARG A 288 2.54 3.61 -31.00
C ARG A 288 3.66 3.84 -32.03
N ALA A 289 3.91 2.85 -32.89
CA ALA A 289 4.90 2.96 -33.96
C ALA A 289 4.39 3.72 -35.21
N ASP A 290 3.09 4.04 -35.25
CA ASP A 290 2.45 4.76 -36.36
C ASP A 290 2.36 6.28 -36.16
N LYS A 291 2.73 6.78 -34.96
CA LYS A 291 2.68 8.20 -34.60
C LYS A 291 4.09 8.76 -34.44
N LYS A 292 4.43 9.77 -35.24
CA LYS A 292 5.77 10.38 -35.25
C LYS A 292 6.11 10.97 -33.88
N GLU A 293 5.16 11.67 -33.28
CA GLU A 293 5.36 12.32 -31.99
C GLU A 293 5.60 11.26 -30.90
N ALA A 294 4.89 10.12 -30.94
CA ALA A 294 5.12 9.02 -29.99
C ALA A 294 6.54 8.43 -30.11
N ILE A 295 7.07 8.33 -31.32
CA ILE A 295 8.45 7.89 -31.55
C ILE A 295 9.45 8.94 -31.03
N GLU A 296 9.22 10.23 -31.28
CA GLU A 296 10.07 11.31 -30.76
C GLU A 296 10.19 11.27 -29.23
N LEU A 297 9.07 11.04 -28.53
CA LEU A 297 9.09 10.90 -27.07
C LEU A 297 9.85 9.67 -26.60
N VAL A 298 9.79 8.56 -27.34
CA VAL A 298 10.59 7.37 -27.03
C VAL A 298 12.08 7.70 -27.09
N TYR A 299 12.53 8.48 -28.09
CA TYR A 299 13.92 8.94 -28.16
C TYR A 299 14.32 9.81 -26.96
N GLU A 300 13.47 10.74 -26.56
CA GLU A 300 13.74 11.60 -25.40
C GLU A 300 13.85 10.78 -24.10
N ILE A 301 12.95 9.81 -23.90
CA ILE A 301 12.97 8.91 -22.74
C ILE A 301 14.23 8.04 -22.74
N ILE A 302 14.61 7.47 -23.89
CA ILE A 302 15.84 6.67 -24.02
C ILE A 302 17.06 7.50 -23.61
N ASN A 303 17.21 8.71 -24.17
CA ASN A 303 18.32 9.60 -23.84
C ASN A 303 18.36 9.95 -22.35
N TYR A 304 17.18 10.14 -21.74
CA TYR A 304 17.08 10.40 -20.31
C TYR A 304 17.50 9.20 -19.46
N LEU A 305 17.03 7.98 -19.79
CA LEU A 305 17.40 6.75 -19.09
C LEU A 305 18.92 6.46 -19.21
N ASP A 306 19.50 6.67 -20.38
CA ASP A 306 20.94 6.58 -20.60
C ASP A 306 21.71 7.56 -19.70
N SER A 307 21.25 8.81 -19.59
CA SER A 307 21.88 9.80 -18.70
C SER A 307 21.86 9.42 -17.21
N LYS A 308 20.92 8.56 -16.81
CA LYS A 308 20.76 8.03 -15.45
C LYS A 308 21.43 6.65 -15.25
N ASN A 309 22.05 6.12 -16.31
CA ASN A 309 22.66 4.79 -16.37
C ASN A 309 21.66 3.68 -15.97
N ILE A 310 20.49 3.68 -16.61
CA ILE A 310 19.43 2.68 -16.42
C ILE A 310 19.17 2.00 -17.76
N ASP A 311 19.19 0.67 -17.77
CA ASP A 311 18.94 -0.11 -18.99
C ASP A 311 17.48 0.01 -19.44
N TYR A 312 17.25 -0.19 -20.74
CA TYR A 312 15.91 -0.23 -21.31
C TYR A 312 15.80 -1.23 -22.45
N GLU A 313 14.58 -1.71 -22.68
CA GLU A 313 14.22 -2.58 -23.79
C GLU A 313 12.93 -2.12 -24.45
N LEU A 314 12.80 -2.41 -25.73
CA LEU A 314 11.76 -1.91 -26.61
C LEU A 314 10.89 -3.05 -27.11
N GLU A 315 9.59 -2.81 -27.20
CA GLU A 315 8.67 -3.73 -27.90
C GLU A 315 9.01 -3.81 -29.40
N GLN A 316 8.73 -4.96 -30.01
CA GLN A 316 9.16 -5.31 -31.36
C GLN A 316 8.86 -4.25 -32.41
N ASP A 317 7.64 -3.69 -32.41
CA ASP A 317 7.22 -2.68 -33.39
C ASP A 317 8.05 -1.38 -33.29
N ILE A 318 8.24 -0.88 -32.07
CA ILE A 318 8.98 0.37 -31.84
C ILE A 318 10.49 0.16 -32.01
N TYR A 319 11.02 -0.99 -31.60
CA TYR A 319 12.40 -1.40 -31.87
C TYR A 319 12.70 -1.39 -33.36
N ASN A 320 11.85 -2.01 -34.18
CA ASN A 320 12.00 -2.04 -35.63
C ASN A 320 12.02 -0.63 -36.22
N LYS A 321 11.14 0.26 -35.72
CA LYS A 321 11.05 1.63 -36.20
C LYS A 321 12.31 2.44 -35.90
N ILE A 322 12.88 2.28 -34.71
CA ILE A 322 14.04 3.04 -34.22
C ILE A 322 15.37 2.50 -34.78
N TYR A 323 15.57 1.17 -34.77
CA TYR A 323 16.88 0.54 -35.00
C TYR A 323 17.01 -0.25 -36.32
N ASN A 324 15.90 -0.60 -36.98
CA ASN A 324 15.97 -1.28 -38.29
C ASN A 324 15.83 -0.33 -39.49
N THR A 325 15.41 0.92 -39.30
CA THR A 325 15.31 1.90 -40.39
C THR A 325 16.64 2.60 -40.71
N ASN A 326 17.55 2.68 -39.73
CA ASN A 326 18.88 3.26 -39.91
C ASN A 326 19.92 2.14 -40.04
N ASN A 327 20.63 2.07 -41.17
CA ASN A 327 21.80 1.21 -41.45
C ASN A 327 23.00 1.52 -40.52
N ASN A 328 22.77 1.73 -39.23
CA ASN A 328 23.80 1.96 -38.25
C ASN A 328 24.26 0.60 -37.72
N ASN A 329 25.56 0.33 -37.89
CA ASN A 329 26.30 -0.75 -37.23
C ASN A 329 26.32 -0.50 -35.71
N ILE A 330 25.19 -0.70 -35.05
CA ILE A 330 25.14 -0.80 -33.60
C ILE A 330 25.51 -2.24 -33.27
N GLU A 331 26.72 -2.45 -32.73
CA GLU A 331 27.07 -3.73 -32.11
C GLU A 331 26.02 -4.08 -31.03
N ASN A 332 25.57 -5.34 -30.98
CA ASN A 332 24.52 -5.82 -30.07
C ASN A 332 23.12 -5.19 -30.23
N LYS A 333 22.62 -5.11 -31.48
CA LYS A 333 21.21 -4.79 -31.79
C LYS A 333 20.18 -5.50 -30.89
N ASP A 334 20.41 -6.77 -30.60
CA ASP A 334 19.54 -7.60 -29.77
C ASP A 334 19.41 -7.14 -28.30
N LYS A 335 20.31 -6.29 -27.79
CA LYS A 335 20.27 -5.80 -26.40
C LYS A 335 19.01 -4.99 -26.11
N TYR A 336 18.51 -4.23 -27.08
CA TYR A 336 17.41 -3.29 -26.89
C TYR A 336 16.04 -3.86 -27.24
N LEU A 337 15.97 -5.10 -27.75
CA LEU A 337 14.71 -5.76 -28.04
C LEU A 337 14.23 -6.51 -26.81
N MET A 338 13.00 -6.23 -26.38
CA MET A 338 12.40 -6.93 -25.25
C MET A 338 12.08 -8.39 -25.62
N LYS A 339 12.85 -9.32 -25.06
CA LYS A 339 12.72 -10.77 -25.28
C LYS A 339 12.12 -11.50 -24.09
N ASP A 340 12.48 -11.08 -22.88
CA ASP A 340 12.00 -11.65 -21.63
C ASP A 340 11.50 -10.53 -20.71
N VAL A 341 10.18 -10.47 -20.54
CA VAL A 341 9.53 -9.45 -19.71
C VAL A 341 9.90 -9.58 -18.23
N SER A 342 10.37 -10.76 -17.77
CA SER A 342 10.71 -10.99 -16.36
C SER A 342 11.96 -10.21 -15.90
N GLU A 343 12.78 -9.73 -16.83
CA GLU A 343 13.92 -8.86 -16.54
C GLU A 343 13.53 -7.38 -16.39
N ILE A 344 12.29 -7.02 -16.75
CA ILE A 344 11.81 -5.65 -16.74
C ILE A 344 11.30 -5.29 -15.35
N SER A 345 11.77 -4.16 -14.82
CA SER A 345 11.31 -3.67 -13.52
C SER A 345 10.05 -2.81 -13.62
N HIS A 346 9.89 -2.05 -14.71
CA HIS A 346 8.80 -1.10 -14.96
C HIS A 346 8.50 -1.01 -16.46
N MET A 347 7.23 -0.86 -16.84
CA MET A 347 6.84 -0.62 -18.23
C MET A 347 6.43 0.83 -18.45
N ILE A 348 6.84 1.43 -19.57
CA ILE A 348 6.34 2.71 -20.05
C ILE A 348 5.45 2.45 -21.27
N SER A 349 4.18 2.85 -21.19
CA SER A 349 3.19 2.73 -22.26
C SER A 349 2.88 4.12 -22.84
N ILE A 350 3.29 4.40 -24.07
CA ILE A 350 3.12 5.69 -24.74
C ILE A 350 2.05 5.58 -25.82
N GLY A 351 0.87 6.14 -25.55
CA GLY A 351 -0.27 6.06 -26.46
C GLY A 351 -1.59 6.34 -25.76
N GLY A 352 -2.67 5.72 -26.25
CA GLY A 352 -3.98 5.76 -25.60
C GLY A 352 -4.31 4.44 -24.89
N ASP A 353 -5.55 4.28 -24.45
CA ASP A 353 -6.01 3.10 -23.70
C ASP A 353 -5.72 1.76 -24.41
N GLY A 354 -5.83 1.71 -25.74
CA GLY A 354 -5.46 0.51 -26.50
C GLY A 354 -3.98 0.11 -26.37
N THR A 355 -3.07 1.07 -26.27
CA THR A 355 -1.64 0.81 -26.01
C THR A 355 -1.43 0.33 -24.58
N VAL A 356 -2.21 0.86 -23.63
CA VAL A 356 -2.18 0.40 -22.23
C VAL A 356 -2.68 -1.04 -22.11
N LEU A 357 -3.78 -1.39 -22.76
CA LEU A 357 -4.29 -2.77 -22.79
C LEU A 357 -3.28 -3.73 -23.43
N ARG A 358 -2.63 -3.32 -24.52
CA ARG A 358 -1.52 -4.09 -25.13
C ARG A 358 -0.39 -4.31 -24.13
N THR A 359 0.03 -3.26 -23.42
CA THR A 359 1.09 -3.34 -22.40
C THR A 359 0.68 -4.27 -21.25
N SER A 360 -0.57 -4.18 -20.78
CA SER A 360 -1.10 -5.06 -19.74
C SER A 360 -1.10 -6.54 -20.12
N ARG A 361 -1.20 -6.87 -21.41
CA ARG A 361 -1.05 -8.25 -21.91
C ARG A 361 0.40 -8.69 -21.97
N ILE A 362 1.31 -7.80 -22.38
CA ILE A 362 2.76 -8.11 -22.43
C ILE A 362 3.27 -8.47 -21.03
N VAL A 363 2.82 -7.76 -19.98
CA VAL A 363 3.22 -8.05 -18.59
C VAL A 363 2.34 -9.09 -17.90
N GLU A 364 1.43 -9.76 -18.61
CA GLU A 364 0.52 -10.72 -17.97
C GLU A 364 1.30 -11.80 -17.20
N GLY A 365 0.85 -12.09 -15.98
CA GLY A 365 1.54 -13.00 -15.06
C GLY A 365 2.73 -12.39 -14.31
N ASN A 366 3.14 -11.17 -14.64
CA ASN A 366 4.24 -10.47 -14.01
C ASN A 366 3.74 -9.24 -13.24
N GLU A 367 4.33 -8.98 -12.08
CA GLU A 367 3.95 -7.85 -11.22
C GLU A 367 4.80 -6.61 -11.57
N ILE A 368 4.71 -6.19 -12.82
CA ILE A 368 5.47 -5.07 -13.38
C ILE A 368 4.53 -3.86 -13.51
N PRO A 369 4.83 -2.74 -12.84
CA PRO A 369 4.00 -1.55 -12.86
C PRO A 369 4.13 -0.82 -14.20
N ILE A 370 3.00 -0.31 -14.68
CA ILE A 370 2.88 0.37 -15.96
C ILE A 370 2.74 1.87 -15.72
N ILE A 371 3.61 2.64 -16.38
CA ILE A 371 3.57 4.10 -16.45
C ILE A 371 2.85 4.44 -17.75
N THR A 372 1.67 5.05 -17.64
CA THR A 372 0.82 5.30 -18.80
C THR A 372 0.89 6.76 -19.21
N VAL A 373 1.51 7.00 -20.37
CA VAL A 373 1.69 8.34 -20.93
C VAL A 373 0.70 8.54 -22.06
N ASN A 374 -0.21 9.48 -21.86
CA ASN A 374 -1.15 9.83 -22.91
C ASN A 374 -0.42 10.58 -24.02
N LYS A 375 -0.53 10.08 -25.25
CA LYS A 375 -0.14 10.81 -26.44
C LYS A 375 -1.20 10.67 -27.53
N GLY A 376 -2.29 11.44 -27.37
CA GLY A 376 -3.48 11.41 -28.23
C GLY A 376 -4.74 11.92 -27.53
N THR A 377 -5.89 11.32 -27.84
CA THR A 377 -7.15 11.55 -27.12
C THR A 377 -7.05 11.06 -25.68
N VAL A 378 -7.47 11.88 -24.72
CA VAL A 378 -7.50 11.53 -23.30
C VAL A 378 -8.41 10.31 -23.10
N GLY A 379 -7.86 9.27 -22.47
CA GLY A 379 -8.55 8.05 -22.07
C GLY A 379 -8.59 7.90 -20.55
N PHE A 380 -9.14 6.79 -20.07
CA PHE A 380 -9.29 6.54 -18.62
C PHE A 380 -8.08 5.87 -17.99
N LEU A 381 -7.25 5.18 -18.78
CA LEU A 381 -6.10 4.43 -18.28
C LEU A 381 -4.79 5.22 -18.33
N ALA A 382 -4.75 6.31 -19.10
CA ALA A 382 -3.57 7.14 -19.23
C ALA A 382 -3.49 8.18 -18.10
N GLU A 383 -2.50 8.02 -17.22
CA GLU A 383 -2.44 8.75 -15.95
C GLU A 383 -1.57 10.02 -16.05
N PHE A 384 -0.62 10.07 -16.98
CA PHE A 384 0.33 11.18 -17.15
C PHE A 384 0.21 11.85 -18.53
N ASP A 385 0.39 13.18 -18.56
CA ASP A 385 0.62 13.92 -19.81
C ASP A 385 2.12 13.91 -20.14
N VAL A 386 2.47 14.25 -21.38
CA VAL A 386 3.86 14.26 -21.87
C VAL A 386 4.74 15.21 -21.05
N GLU A 387 4.22 16.34 -20.59
CA GLU A 387 5.03 17.31 -19.85
C GLU A 387 5.56 16.77 -18.50
N GLY A 388 4.85 15.82 -17.88
CA GLY A 388 5.20 15.30 -16.54
C GLY A 388 5.99 13.99 -16.53
N ILE A 389 6.37 13.44 -17.70
CA ILE A 389 6.95 12.09 -17.78
C ILE A 389 8.34 11.99 -17.15
N PHE A 390 9.18 13.00 -17.28
CA PHE A 390 10.55 12.95 -16.74
C PHE A 390 10.55 13.08 -15.21
N ASP A 391 9.65 13.90 -14.67
CA ASP A 391 9.47 14.04 -13.23
C ASP A 391 9.01 12.72 -12.62
N ILE A 392 8.03 12.04 -13.23
CA ILE A 392 7.58 10.73 -12.71
C ILE A 392 8.66 9.64 -12.88
N ILE A 393 9.46 9.65 -13.95
CA ILE A 393 10.60 8.72 -14.06
C ILE A 393 11.60 8.98 -12.93
N GLU A 394 11.90 10.24 -12.61
CA GLU A 394 12.77 10.60 -11.49
C GLU A 394 12.19 10.15 -10.14
N ASP A 395 10.90 10.37 -9.90
CA ASP A 395 10.20 9.88 -8.70
C ASP A 395 10.29 8.35 -8.62
N ILE A 396 10.14 7.64 -9.74
CA ILE A 396 10.28 6.18 -9.80
C ILE A 396 11.69 5.72 -9.47
N ILE A 397 12.71 6.41 -9.99
CA ILE A 397 14.12 6.15 -9.67
C ILE A 397 14.38 6.34 -8.18
N ASN A 398 13.75 7.34 -7.57
CA ASN A 398 13.88 7.65 -6.15
C ASN A 398 12.99 6.76 -5.27
N GLY A 399 12.01 6.06 -5.84
CA GLY A 399 11.02 5.29 -5.11
C GLY A 399 9.87 6.13 -4.57
N ASP A 400 9.70 7.37 -4.99
CA ASP A 400 8.78 8.35 -4.41
C ASP A 400 7.45 8.41 -5.18
N TYR A 401 6.82 7.25 -5.35
CA TYR A 401 5.56 7.10 -6.09
C TYR A 401 4.66 6.05 -5.43
N GLU A 402 3.40 6.03 -5.85
CA GLU A 402 2.41 5.05 -5.42
C GLU A 402 2.03 4.10 -6.56
N ILE A 403 1.65 2.88 -6.21
CA ILE A 403 1.10 1.91 -7.15
C ILE A 403 -0.40 1.78 -6.91
N GLU A 404 -1.16 1.82 -8.00
CA GLU A 404 -2.56 1.46 -8.02
C GLU A 404 -2.74 0.04 -8.61
N LYS A 405 -3.46 -0.80 -7.88
CA LYS A 405 -3.73 -2.18 -8.24
C LYS A 405 -5.11 -2.29 -8.89
N ARG A 406 -5.19 -2.84 -10.10
CA ARG A 406 -6.44 -3.02 -10.86
C ARG A 406 -6.79 -4.50 -10.99
N THR A 407 -8.02 -4.84 -10.63
CA THR A 407 -8.57 -6.18 -10.76
C THR A 407 -8.81 -6.53 -12.23
N LYS A 408 -8.54 -7.79 -12.59
CA LYS A 408 -8.87 -8.36 -13.90
C LYS A 408 -9.93 -9.45 -13.78
N CYS A 409 -10.68 -9.66 -14.86
CA CYS A 409 -11.58 -10.81 -15.01
C CYS A 409 -10.88 -11.89 -15.83
N SER A 410 -10.98 -13.16 -15.46
CA SER A 410 -10.46 -14.27 -16.27
C SER A 410 -11.49 -15.40 -16.35
N GLY A 411 -11.34 -16.27 -17.35
CA GLY A 411 -12.31 -17.32 -17.58
C GLY A 411 -11.90 -18.30 -18.65
N HIS A 412 -12.85 -19.14 -19.02
CA HIS A 412 -12.69 -20.10 -20.10
C HIS A 412 -14.01 -20.32 -20.82
N ILE A 413 -13.89 -20.68 -22.09
CA ILE A 413 -14.99 -21.25 -22.88
C ILE A 413 -15.04 -22.74 -22.60
N LYS A 414 -16.24 -23.26 -22.35
CA LYS A 414 -16.53 -24.68 -22.28
C LYS A 414 -17.43 -25.05 -23.46
N TYR A 415 -16.86 -25.78 -24.39
CA TYR A 415 -17.56 -26.24 -25.57
C TYR A 415 -18.41 -27.47 -25.25
N LYS A 416 -19.47 -27.67 -26.03
CA LYS A 416 -20.40 -28.80 -25.86
C LYS A 416 -19.75 -30.18 -26.00
N ASP A 417 -18.63 -30.27 -26.72
CA ASP A 417 -17.82 -31.48 -26.87
C ASP A 417 -16.89 -31.76 -25.67
N ASN A 418 -17.08 -31.03 -24.55
CA ASN A 418 -16.26 -31.02 -23.35
C ASN A 418 -14.83 -30.48 -23.53
N ASN A 419 -14.48 -29.91 -24.68
CA ASN A 419 -13.25 -29.14 -24.81
C ASN A 419 -13.36 -27.82 -24.06
N GLN A 420 -12.22 -27.32 -23.58
CA GLN A 420 -12.14 -26.02 -22.91
C GLN A 420 -11.05 -25.17 -23.56
N LYS A 421 -11.33 -23.88 -23.68
CA LYS A 421 -10.35 -22.87 -24.09
C LYS A 421 -10.24 -21.80 -23.01
N THR A 422 -9.07 -21.71 -22.40
CA THR A 422 -8.74 -20.60 -21.48
C THR A 422 -8.73 -19.29 -22.25
N LEU A 423 -9.33 -18.26 -21.66
CA LEU A 423 -9.31 -16.90 -22.18
C LEU A 423 -8.22 -16.09 -21.46
N PRO A 424 -7.59 -15.12 -22.14
CA PRO A 424 -6.72 -14.16 -21.47
C PRO A 424 -7.51 -13.36 -20.43
N SER A 425 -6.81 -12.79 -19.44
CA SER A 425 -7.48 -11.95 -18.45
C SER A 425 -7.87 -10.60 -19.06
N ALA A 426 -9.12 -10.19 -18.88
CA ALA A 426 -9.63 -8.87 -19.25
C ALA A 426 -9.28 -7.84 -18.17
N LEU A 427 -8.62 -6.75 -18.54
CA LEU A 427 -8.48 -5.56 -17.69
C LEU A 427 -9.77 -4.73 -17.72
N ASN A 428 -10.40 -4.57 -18.88
CA ASN A 428 -11.63 -3.81 -19.04
C ASN A 428 -12.85 -4.73 -19.06
N GLU A 429 -12.99 -5.55 -20.09
CA GLU A 429 -14.19 -6.37 -20.25
C GLU A 429 -14.02 -7.62 -21.12
N LEU A 430 -14.93 -8.57 -20.90
CA LEU A 430 -15.29 -9.58 -21.87
C LEU A 430 -16.61 -9.18 -22.53
N VAL A 431 -16.65 -9.24 -23.86
CA VAL A 431 -17.82 -8.94 -24.68
C VAL A 431 -18.25 -10.19 -25.43
N ILE A 432 -19.52 -10.55 -25.29
CA ILE A 432 -20.20 -11.54 -26.12
C ILE A 432 -21.05 -10.77 -27.11
N THR A 433 -20.85 -10.99 -28.40
CA THR A 433 -21.60 -10.27 -29.44
C THR A 433 -22.00 -11.19 -30.59
N THR A 434 -22.95 -10.74 -31.39
CA THR A 434 -23.39 -11.45 -32.59
C THR A 434 -22.30 -11.49 -33.68
N LYS A 435 -22.12 -12.65 -34.31
CA LYS A 435 -21.28 -12.78 -35.52
C LYS A 435 -21.97 -12.21 -36.76
N SER A 436 -23.29 -12.05 -36.73
CA SER A 436 -24.10 -11.55 -37.84
C SER A 436 -24.66 -10.17 -37.51
N PRO A 437 -24.30 -9.12 -38.25
CA PRO A 437 -24.89 -7.79 -38.06
C PRO A 437 -26.42 -7.81 -38.05
N ALA A 438 -27.04 -6.96 -37.23
CA ALA A 438 -28.49 -6.83 -37.05
C ALA A 438 -29.23 -8.11 -36.58
N LYS A 439 -28.52 -9.08 -36.00
CA LYS A 439 -29.12 -10.30 -35.46
C LYS A 439 -28.84 -10.44 -33.96
N MET A 440 -29.87 -10.24 -33.14
CA MET A 440 -29.82 -10.53 -31.70
C MET A 440 -29.46 -12.00 -31.41
N ILE A 441 -28.63 -12.20 -30.40
CA ILE A 441 -28.28 -13.51 -29.83
C ILE A 441 -29.18 -13.79 -28.62
N GLN A 442 -29.19 -15.04 -28.15
CA GLN A 442 -29.98 -15.46 -26.99
C GLN A 442 -29.09 -16.28 -26.06
N PHE A 443 -29.05 -15.90 -24.79
CA PHE A 443 -28.18 -16.51 -23.78
C PHE A 443 -28.82 -16.46 -22.39
N GLU A 444 -28.42 -17.38 -21.53
CA GLU A 444 -28.79 -17.42 -20.11
C GLU A 444 -27.61 -16.97 -19.27
N VAL A 445 -27.86 -16.14 -18.26
CA VAL A 445 -26.86 -15.68 -17.29
C VAL A 445 -27.12 -16.34 -15.94
N TYR A 446 -26.06 -16.84 -15.34
CA TYR A 446 -26.05 -17.42 -14.01
C TYR A 446 -24.98 -16.76 -13.16
N VAL A 447 -25.27 -16.52 -11.87
CA VAL A 447 -24.33 -15.98 -10.89
C VAL A 447 -24.29 -16.93 -9.69
N ASN A 448 -23.10 -17.44 -9.37
CA ASN A 448 -22.89 -18.45 -8.32
C ASN A 448 -23.85 -19.64 -8.46
N GLY A 449 -24.06 -20.11 -9.70
CA GLY A 449 -24.97 -21.21 -10.03
C GLY A 449 -26.46 -20.84 -10.09
N ASN A 450 -26.88 -19.68 -9.58
CA ASN A 450 -28.27 -19.25 -9.61
C ASN A 450 -28.64 -18.63 -10.96
N PHE A 451 -29.77 -19.03 -11.53
CA PHE A 451 -30.30 -18.42 -12.75
C PHE A 451 -30.69 -16.96 -12.47
N VAL A 452 -30.17 -16.04 -13.29
CA VAL A 452 -30.47 -14.61 -13.19
C VAL A 452 -31.52 -14.22 -14.22
N GLU A 453 -31.18 -14.36 -15.50
CA GLU A 453 -32.07 -13.99 -16.59
C GLU A 453 -31.69 -14.70 -17.90
N GLU A 454 -32.68 -14.98 -18.74
CA GLU A 454 -32.51 -15.27 -20.16
C GLU A 454 -32.68 -13.97 -20.97
N ILE A 455 -31.65 -13.60 -21.72
CA ILE A 455 -31.53 -12.32 -22.40
C ILE A 455 -31.49 -12.53 -23.92
N ARG A 456 -32.23 -11.67 -24.64
CA ARG A 456 -32.13 -11.49 -26.09
C ARG A 456 -31.62 -10.09 -26.35
N ALA A 457 -30.44 -9.97 -26.94
CA ALA A 457 -29.70 -8.72 -27.05
C ALA A 457 -28.73 -8.80 -28.23
N ASP A 458 -28.13 -7.66 -28.60
CA ASP A 458 -27.01 -7.65 -29.56
C ASP A 458 -25.75 -8.26 -28.93
N GLY A 459 -25.65 -8.20 -27.60
CA GLY A 459 -24.55 -8.78 -26.85
C GLY A 459 -24.68 -8.65 -25.33
N LEU A 460 -23.61 -9.04 -24.64
CA LEU A 460 -23.44 -8.92 -23.20
C LEU A 460 -22.01 -8.50 -22.90
N ILE A 461 -21.83 -7.57 -21.98
CA ILE A 461 -20.53 -7.13 -21.47
C ILE A 461 -20.42 -7.59 -20.01
N ILE A 462 -19.30 -8.22 -19.68
CA ILE A 462 -18.87 -8.46 -18.31
C ILE A 462 -17.66 -7.58 -18.06
N SER A 463 -17.87 -6.50 -17.31
CA SER A 463 -16.91 -5.44 -17.12
C SER A 463 -16.31 -5.47 -15.71
N THR A 464 -15.02 -5.22 -15.62
CA THR A 464 -14.34 -4.90 -14.36
C THR A 464 -14.69 -3.46 -13.92
N PRO A 465 -14.32 -3.03 -12.70
CA PRO A 465 -14.45 -1.63 -12.30
C PRO A 465 -13.70 -0.70 -13.26
N THR A 466 -12.51 -1.11 -13.71
CA THR A 466 -11.69 -0.39 -14.69
C THR A 466 -12.40 -0.23 -16.04
N GLY A 467 -13.05 -1.28 -16.54
CA GLY A 467 -13.79 -1.26 -17.80
C GLY A 467 -15.14 -0.52 -17.72
N SER A 468 -15.58 -0.14 -16.52
CA SER A 468 -16.87 0.54 -16.32
C SER A 468 -16.97 1.85 -17.10
N THR A 469 -15.83 2.48 -17.40
CA THR A 469 -15.71 3.73 -18.17
C THR A 469 -15.38 3.50 -19.66
N ALA A 470 -15.29 2.25 -20.09
CA ALA A 470 -15.01 1.86 -21.47
C ALA A 470 -16.31 1.48 -22.21
N TYR A 471 -16.37 0.29 -22.82
CA TYR A 471 -17.55 -0.11 -23.60
C TYR A 471 -18.80 -0.27 -22.73
N SER A 472 -18.61 -0.68 -21.47
CA SER A 472 -19.66 -0.77 -20.45
C SER A 472 -20.44 0.55 -20.30
N LEU A 473 -19.75 1.69 -20.21
CA LEU A 473 -20.36 3.02 -20.09
C LEU A 473 -21.26 3.33 -21.30
N SER A 474 -20.77 3.00 -22.49
CA SER A 474 -21.50 3.25 -23.76
C SER A 474 -22.75 2.37 -23.87
N ALA A 475 -22.74 1.18 -23.28
CA ALA A 475 -23.88 0.28 -23.19
C ALA A 475 -24.84 0.61 -22.04
N GLY A 476 -24.61 1.71 -21.30
CA GLY A 476 -25.45 2.16 -20.19
C GLY A 476 -25.11 1.57 -18.83
N GLY A 477 -23.92 0.99 -18.67
CA GLY A 477 -23.40 0.54 -17.39
C GLY A 477 -23.09 1.71 -16.42
N PRO A 478 -23.13 1.48 -15.10
CA PRO A 478 -22.71 2.47 -14.11
C PRO A 478 -21.19 2.71 -14.16
N ILE A 479 -20.78 3.91 -13.78
CA ILE A 479 -19.37 4.23 -13.49
C ILE A 479 -19.03 3.63 -12.12
N VAL A 480 -17.93 2.89 -12.05
CA VAL A 480 -17.46 2.22 -10.83
C VAL A 480 -16.04 2.68 -10.56
N GLU A 481 -15.76 3.08 -9.32
CA GLU A 481 -14.40 3.45 -8.91
C GLU A 481 -13.47 2.22 -9.01
N PRO A 482 -12.23 2.35 -9.52
CA PRO A 482 -11.37 1.21 -9.81
C PRO A 482 -11.06 0.29 -8.61
N GLN A 483 -11.14 0.81 -7.38
CA GLN A 483 -10.87 0.06 -6.15
C GLN A 483 -12.05 -0.77 -5.64
N VAL A 484 -13.27 -0.58 -6.18
CA VAL A 484 -14.45 -1.35 -5.77
C VAL A 484 -14.30 -2.80 -6.19
N ASP A 485 -14.50 -3.74 -5.27
CA ASP A 485 -14.41 -5.18 -5.59
C ASP A 485 -15.73 -5.71 -6.16
N GLY A 486 -15.94 -5.54 -7.47
CA GLY A 486 -17.16 -5.97 -8.16
C GLY A 486 -16.99 -6.18 -9.66
N PHE A 487 -17.97 -6.86 -10.26
CA PHE A 487 -18.13 -6.92 -11.72
C PHE A 487 -19.46 -6.31 -12.12
N VAL A 488 -19.52 -5.79 -13.34
CA VAL A 488 -20.73 -5.21 -13.94
C VAL A 488 -21.16 -6.05 -15.14
N ILE A 489 -22.39 -6.54 -15.11
CA ILE A 489 -23.03 -7.29 -16.21
C ILE A 489 -23.92 -6.32 -16.98
N VAL A 490 -23.60 -6.02 -18.24
CA VAL A 490 -24.31 -5.02 -19.04
C VAL A 490 -24.82 -5.62 -20.36
N PRO A 491 -26.13 -5.78 -20.55
CA PRO A 491 -26.67 -6.22 -21.84
C PRO A 491 -26.55 -5.10 -22.89
N ILE A 492 -26.16 -5.45 -24.12
CA ILE A 492 -26.07 -4.49 -25.24
C ILE A 492 -27.40 -4.50 -26.01
N CYS A 493 -28.14 -3.39 -25.95
CA CYS A 493 -29.43 -3.23 -26.64
C CYS A 493 -30.41 -4.40 -26.40
N PRO A 494 -30.77 -4.73 -25.14
CA PRO A 494 -31.67 -5.84 -24.86
C PRO A 494 -33.08 -5.61 -25.41
N PHE A 495 -33.70 -6.68 -25.94
CA PHE A 495 -35.09 -6.65 -26.41
C PHE A 495 -36.09 -6.41 -25.27
N LYS A 496 -35.80 -6.89 -24.06
CA LYS A 496 -36.62 -6.66 -22.88
C LYS A 496 -36.38 -5.24 -22.36
N LEU A 497 -37.46 -4.45 -22.26
CA LEU A 497 -37.44 -3.04 -21.82
C LEU A 497 -36.80 -2.80 -20.43
N PHE A 498 -36.82 -3.80 -19.56
CA PHE A 498 -36.37 -3.69 -18.17
C PHE A 498 -35.12 -4.51 -17.83
N SER A 499 -34.40 -5.06 -18.82
CA SER A 499 -33.07 -5.61 -18.54
C SER A 499 -32.14 -4.43 -18.20
N ARG A 500 -31.53 -4.48 -17.00
CA ARG A 500 -30.67 -3.43 -16.45
C ARG A 500 -29.26 -3.97 -16.21
N PRO A 501 -28.24 -3.10 -16.18
CA PRO A 501 -26.94 -3.46 -15.65
C PRO A 501 -27.04 -4.02 -14.23
N ILE A 502 -26.26 -5.05 -13.93
CA ILE A 502 -26.21 -5.69 -12.61
C ILE A 502 -24.79 -5.62 -12.08
N VAL A 503 -24.60 -5.10 -10.87
CA VAL A 503 -23.32 -5.16 -10.16
C VAL A 503 -23.33 -6.39 -9.25
N VAL A 504 -22.28 -7.21 -9.35
CA VAL A 504 -22.10 -8.40 -8.52
C VAL A 504 -20.78 -8.33 -7.76
N ASN A 505 -20.67 -9.06 -6.66
CA ASN A 505 -19.45 -9.11 -5.85
C ASN A 505 -18.27 -9.66 -6.69
N GLY A 506 -17.08 -9.10 -6.52
CA GLY A 506 -15.88 -9.51 -7.26
C GLY A 506 -15.48 -10.97 -7.06
N SER A 507 -15.92 -11.65 -5.99
CA SER A 507 -15.71 -13.09 -5.80
C SER A 507 -16.72 -13.99 -6.52
N SER A 508 -17.68 -13.42 -7.26
CA SER A 508 -18.75 -14.20 -7.90
C SER A 508 -18.26 -14.94 -9.15
N GLU A 509 -18.76 -16.15 -9.37
CA GLU A 509 -18.65 -16.85 -10.64
C GLU A 509 -19.82 -16.44 -11.55
N ILE A 510 -19.51 -15.95 -12.74
CA ILE A 510 -20.48 -15.56 -13.77
C ILE A 510 -20.42 -16.60 -14.89
N LYS A 511 -21.53 -17.30 -15.12
CA LYS A 511 -21.65 -18.26 -16.22
C LYS A 511 -22.66 -17.79 -17.25
N ILE A 512 -22.28 -17.81 -18.52
CA ILE A 512 -23.14 -17.43 -19.65
C ILE A 512 -23.27 -18.63 -20.58
N LYS A 513 -24.50 -19.04 -20.86
CA LYS A 513 -24.80 -20.19 -21.72
C LYS A 513 -25.46 -19.73 -23.01
N ILE A 514 -24.90 -20.11 -24.15
CA ILE A 514 -25.43 -19.72 -25.47
C ILE A 514 -26.62 -20.60 -25.85
N ILE A 515 -27.79 -19.99 -26.06
CA ILE A 515 -29.03 -20.68 -26.40
C ILE A 515 -29.29 -20.67 -27.90
N LYS A 516 -28.94 -19.58 -28.60
CA LYS A 516 -29.22 -19.45 -30.03
C LYS A 516 -28.21 -18.55 -30.75
N LYS A 517 -27.87 -18.97 -31.99
CA LYS A 517 -26.95 -18.36 -32.95
C LYS A 517 -25.48 -18.46 -32.55
N GLU A 518 -24.61 -18.32 -33.55
CA GLU A 518 -23.17 -18.22 -33.34
C GLU A 518 -22.82 -16.85 -32.79
N THR A 519 -21.92 -16.81 -31.81
CA THR A 519 -21.52 -15.59 -31.12
C THR A 519 -20.00 -15.49 -31.09
N LEU A 520 -19.48 -14.27 -31.07
CA LEU A 520 -18.06 -13.99 -30.89
C LEU A 520 -17.81 -13.61 -29.44
N VAL A 521 -16.65 -14.02 -28.93
CA VAL A 521 -16.12 -13.58 -27.64
C VAL A 521 -14.95 -12.66 -27.93
N ALA A 522 -15.01 -11.45 -27.38
CA ALA A 522 -13.91 -10.51 -27.38
C ALA A 522 -13.43 -10.28 -25.95
N VAL A 523 -12.13 -10.26 -25.73
CA VAL A 523 -11.50 -9.84 -24.47
C VAL A 523 -10.71 -8.57 -24.75
N ASP A 524 -11.00 -7.49 -24.02
CA ASP A 524 -10.35 -6.17 -24.20
C ASP A 524 -10.24 -5.76 -25.68
N GLY A 525 -11.30 -5.98 -26.45
CA GLY A 525 -11.39 -5.63 -27.88
C GLY A 525 -10.72 -6.60 -28.87
N THR A 526 -10.13 -7.71 -28.42
CA THR A 526 -9.56 -8.75 -29.31
C THR A 526 -10.47 -9.97 -29.38
N ILE A 527 -10.76 -10.47 -30.58
CA ILE A 527 -11.59 -11.66 -30.76
C ILE A 527 -10.81 -12.91 -30.33
N GLU A 528 -11.30 -13.56 -29.29
CA GLU A 528 -10.66 -14.75 -28.70
C GLU A 528 -11.34 -16.05 -29.13
N GLY A 529 -12.56 -16.02 -29.64
CA GLY A 529 -13.19 -17.24 -30.11
C GLY A 529 -14.62 -17.09 -30.59
N GLU A 530 -15.14 -18.19 -31.10
CA GLU A 530 -16.53 -18.34 -31.52
C GLU A 530 -17.23 -19.36 -30.63
N LEU A 531 -18.50 -19.11 -30.33
CA LEU A 531 -19.37 -20.00 -29.56
C LEU A 531 -20.58 -20.39 -30.38
N LYS A 532 -21.07 -21.61 -30.13
CA LYS A 532 -22.26 -22.18 -30.72
C LYS A 532 -23.30 -22.47 -29.64
N LYS A 533 -24.49 -22.85 -30.08
CA LYS A 533 -25.57 -23.25 -29.19
C LYS A 533 -25.11 -24.38 -28.25
N GLY A 534 -25.25 -24.15 -26.96
CA GLY A 534 -24.90 -25.08 -25.89
C GLY A 534 -23.53 -24.85 -25.28
N ASP A 535 -22.68 -24.02 -25.89
CA ASP A 535 -21.39 -23.65 -25.31
C ASP A 535 -21.62 -22.67 -24.14
N GLU A 536 -20.68 -22.68 -23.20
CA GLU A 536 -20.71 -21.90 -21.98
C GLU A 536 -19.44 -21.06 -21.84
N ILE A 537 -19.57 -19.88 -21.24
CA ILE A 537 -18.43 -19.08 -20.77
C ILE A 537 -18.52 -19.02 -19.25
N ILE A 538 -17.42 -19.30 -18.57
CA ILE A 538 -17.33 -19.21 -17.10
C ILE A 538 -16.25 -18.17 -16.76
N LEU A 539 -16.63 -17.17 -15.98
CA LEU A 539 -15.81 -16.02 -15.61
C LEU A 539 -15.74 -15.85 -14.10
N ARG A 540 -14.58 -15.40 -13.63
CA ARG A 540 -14.29 -15.10 -12.24
C ARG A 540 -13.22 -14.02 -12.14
N LYS A 541 -12.92 -13.58 -10.91
CA LYS A 541 -11.75 -12.76 -10.63
C LYS A 541 -10.47 -13.50 -11.00
N SER A 542 -9.58 -12.80 -11.70
CA SER A 542 -8.24 -13.31 -12.01
C SER A 542 -7.39 -13.31 -10.75
N ASP A 543 -6.54 -14.32 -10.62
CA ASP A 543 -5.50 -14.36 -9.57
C ASP A 543 -4.38 -13.33 -9.86
N SER A 544 -4.34 -12.80 -11.08
CA SER A 544 -3.39 -11.77 -11.51
C SER A 544 -4.03 -10.38 -11.56
N TYR A 545 -3.20 -9.37 -11.33
CA TYR A 545 -3.60 -7.96 -11.32
C TYR A 545 -2.76 -7.18 -12.33
N THR A 546 -3.24 -5.99 -12.69
CA THR A 546 -2.42 -5.00 -13.39
C THR A 546 -2.04 -3.91 -12.40
N TYR A 547 -0.78 -3.50 -12.43
CA TYR A 547 -0.22 -2.49 -11.53
C TYR A 547 0.06 -1.22 -12.35
N PHE A 548 -0.42 -0.08 -11.88
CA PHE A 548 -0.18 1.22 -12.51
C PHE A 548 0.61 2.10 -11.56
N VAL A 549 1.56 2.87 -12.10
CA VAL A 549 2.12 4.00 -11.34
C VAL A 549 1.04 5.06 -11.25
N LYS A 550 0.62 5.36 -10.03
CA LYS A 550 -0.52 6.23 -9.76
C LYS A 550 -0.19 7.69 -10.13
N GLY A 551 -0.97 8.25 -11.04
CA GLY A 551 -0.97 9.65 -11.43
C GLY A 551 -2.22 10.36 -10.93
N ARG A 552 -3.10 10.75 -11.86
CA ARG A 552 -4.30 11.55 -11.55
C ARG A 552 -5.31 10.85 -10.67
N ASN A 553 -6.07 11.64 -9.94
CA ASN A 553 -7.23 11.14 -9.21
C ASN A 553 -8.36 10.73 -10.18
N PHE A 554 -9.04 9.62 -9.90
CA PHE A 554 -10.13 9.08 -10.72
C PHE A 554 -11.23 10.12 -11.05
N TYR A 555 -11.63 10.92 -10.06
CA TYR A 555 -12.68 11.94 -10.24
C TYR A 555 -12.20 13.13 -11.08
N GLU A 556 -10.89 13.44 -11.05
CA GLU A 556 -10.30 14.45 -11.94
C GLU A 556 -10.34 13.98 -13.39
N THR A 557 -10.03 12.70 -13.63
CA THR A 557 -10.12 12.09 -14.97
C THR A 557 -11.56 12.13 -15.51
N LEU A 558 -12.55 11.80 -14.68
CA LEU A 558 -13.97 11.88 -15.05
C LEU A 558 -14.41 13.30 -15.46
N ARG A 559 -13.96 14.34 -14.72
CA ARG A 559 -14.23 15.75 -15.07
C ARG A 559 -13.51 16.15 -16.35
N LYS A 560 -12.22 15.80 -16.49
CA LYS A 560 -11.42 16.10 -17.69
C LYS A 560 -12.05 15.52 -18.96
N LEU A 561 -12.68 14.35 -18.84
CA LEU A 561 -13.37 13.66 -19.92
C LEU A 561 -14.84 14.07 -20.08
N SER A 562 -15.34 15.04 -19.29
CA SER A 562 -16.73 15.52 -19.33
C SER A 562 -17.77 14.41 -19.19
N VAL A 563 -17.45 13.37 -18.41
CA VAL A 563 -18.36 12.24 -18.17
C VAL A 563 -19.41 12.57 -17.10
N ILE A 564 -19.08 13.47 -16.17
CA ILE A 564 -19.96 13.87 -15.07
C ILE A 564 -20.44 15.33 -15.19
N ASP A 565 -19.63 16.19 -15.82
CA ASP A 565 -20.04 17.55 -16.11
C ASP A 565 -20.75 17.57 -17.47
N GLY A 566 -22.08 17.61 -17.45
CA GLY A 566 -22.97 17.77 -18.61
C GLY A 566 -22.84 19.15 -19.28
N GLY A 567 -21.62 19.56 -19.62
CA GLY A 567 -21.34 20.80 -20.33
C GLY A 567 -21.65 20.63 -21.81
N ALA A 568 -22.81 21.13 -22.23
CA ALA A 568 -23.08 21.43 -23.62
C ALA A 568 -21.90 22.22 -24.23
N ARG A 569 -21.40 21.73 -25.36
CA ARG A 569 -20.78 22.57 -26.39
C ARG A 569 -21.52 22.35 -27.70
#